data_AF-A0A200QYG6-F1
#
_entry.id   AF-A0A200QYG6-F1
#
_cell.length_a   1.000
_cell.length_b   1.000
_cell.length_c   1.000
_cell.angle_alpha   90.00
_cell.angle_beta   90.00
_cell.angle_gamma   90.00
#
_symmetry.space_group_name_H-M   'P 1'
#
loop_
_entity.id
_entity.type
_entity.pdbx_description
1 polymer ?
#
loop_
_entity_poly.entity_id
_entity_poly.type
_entity_poly.pdbx_seq_one_letter_code
_entity_poly.pdbx_strand_id
1 'polypeptide(L)'
;MLRSFMDSNNGRHVTSQQLRPESLSIFAEGISLLLSRWSGLQLAIKNEWGGRDSRQKSEQLASDLFYWFSQSKGSIKDFTGF
;
A
#
# COMPACT_ATOMS: atom_id res chain seq x y z
N MET A 1 -27.15 -40.92 22.58
CA MET A 1 -27.86 -39.62 22.49
C MET A 1 -26.82 -38.52 22.73
N LEU A 2 -26.39 -37.74 21.73
CA LEU A 2 -26.96 -36.41 21.32
C LEU A 2 -27.13 -35.48 22.53
N ARG A 3 -26.58 -34.26 22.67
CA ARG A 3 -25.91 -33.20 21.86
C ARG A 3 -25.03 -32.41 22.89
N SER A 4 -23.98 -31.68 22.57
CA SER A 4 -24.09 -30.36 21.96
C SER A 4 -22.71 -29.80 21.62
N PHE A 5 -22.54 -29.52 20.34
CA PHE A 5 -21.63 -28.59 19.68
C PHE A 5 -20.97 -27.57 20.63
N MET A 6 -19.65 -27.69 20.80
CA MET A 6 -18.84 -26.49 20.94
C MET A 6 -18.75 -25.86 19.56
N ASP A 7 -19.44 -24.73 19.42
CA ASP A 7 -19.33 -23.89 18.24
C ASP A 7 -17.87 -23.51 18.03
N SER A 8 -17.41 -23.84 16.83
CA SER A 8 -16.15 -23.41 16.27
C SER A 8 -16.13 -21.90 16.17
N ASN A 9 -15.72 -21.23 17.24
CA ASN A 9 -15.30 -19.84 17.12
C ASN A 9 -13.86 -19.86 16.60
N ASN A 10 -13.79 -20.20 15.30
CA ASN A 10 -12.72 -19.86 14.38
C ASN A 10 -12.48 -18.36 14.53
N GLY A 11 -11.67 -17.99 15.52
CA GLY A 11 -11.08 -16.68 15.66
C GLY A 11 -10.36 -16.45 14.36
N ARG A 12 -11.02 -15.70 13.48
CA ARG A 12 -10.59 -15.36 12.13
C ARG A 12 -9.11 -15.06 12.25
N HIS A 13 -8.28 -15.99 11.78
CA HIS A 13 -6.95 -15.66 11.32
C HIS A 13 -7.25 -14.60 10.26
N VAL A 14 -7.18 -13.33 10.65
CA VAL A 14 -6.91 -12.25 9.73
C VAL A 14 -5.52 -12.63 9.25
N THR A 15 -5.47 -13.52 8.25
CA THR A 15 -4.26 -13.80 7.52
C THR A 15 -3.91 -12.43 7.02
N SER A 16 -2.89 -11.84 7.64
CA SER A 16 -2.26 -10.67 7.08
C SER A 16 -1.84 -11.19 5.72
N GLN A 17 -2.57 -10.84 4.65
CA GLN A 17 -2.24 -11.27 3.30
C GLN A 17 -0.97 -10.54 2.94
N GLN A 18 0.13 -11.07 3.45
CA GLN A 18 1.46 -10.61 3.17
C GLN A 18 1.67 -10.96 1.70
N LEU A 19 1.88 -9.93 0.87
CA LEU A 19 2.13 -10.12 -0.55
C LEU A 19 3.28 -11.11 -0.72
N ARG A 20 3.11 -12.07 -1.63
CA ARG A 20 4.19 -13.00 -2.00
C ARG A 20 5.40 -12.19 -2.48
N PRO A 21 6.64 -12.65 -2.27
CA PRO A 21 7.85 -11.92 -2.68
C PRO A 21 7.82 -11.46 -4.15
N GLU A 22 7.29 -12.30 -5.05
CA GLU A 22 7.16 -11.98 -6.48
C GLU A 22 6.10 -10.91 -6.74
N SER A 23 5.07 -10.83 -5.88
CA SER A 23 4.04 -9.78 -5.99
C SER A 23 4.56 -8.44 -5.49
N LEU A 24 5.51 -8.42 -4.55
CA LEU A 24 6.14 -7.19 -4.06
C LEU A 24 7.02 -6.54 -5.14
N SER A 25 7.82 -7.32 -5.87
CA SER A 25 8.66 -6.76 -6.94
C SER A 25 7.83 -6.16 -8.07
N ILE A 26 6.82 -6.89 -8.54
CA ILE A 26 5.88 -6.41 -9.57
C ILE A 26 5.15 -5.14 -9.09
N PHE A 27 4.77 -5.10 -7.80
CA PHE A 27 4.11 -3.93 -7.23
C PHE A 27 5.02 -2.70 -7.19
N ALA A 28 6.27 -2.84 -6.76
CA ALA A 28 7.26 -1.76 -6.77
C ALA A 28 7.53 -1.23 -8.19
N GLU A 29 7.62 -2.13 -9.17
CA GLU A 29 7.73 -1.76 -10.59
C GLU A 29 6.50 -0.99 -11.07
N GLY A 30 5.29 -1.46 -10.72
CA GLY A 30 4.03 -0.80 -11.04
C GLY A 30 3.93 0.63 -10.47
N ILE A 31 4.34 0.83 -9.22
CA ILE A 31 4.40 2.17 -8.60
C ILE A 31 5.37 3.06 -9.40
N SER A 32 6.56 2.57 -9.69
CA SER A 32 7.59 3.32 -10.42
C SER A 32 7.09 3.72 -11.82
N LEU A 33 6.44 2.80 -12.52
CA LEU A 33 5.84 3.04 -13.83
C LEU A 33 4.73 4.09 -13.76
N LEU A 34 3.82 3.99 -12.79
CA LEU A 34 2.74 4.96 -12.60
C LEU A 34 3.29 6.38 -12.39
N LEU A 35 4.25 6.54 -11.47
CA LEU A 35 4.85 7.84 -11.17
C LEU A 35 5.63 8.41 -12.37
N SER A 36 6.28 7.56 -13.16
CA SER A 36 6.99 7.97 -14.38
C SER A 36 6.06 8.54 -15.46
N ARG A 37 4.79 8.08 -15.50
CA ARG A 37 3.79 8.49 -16.49
C ARG A 37 2.88 9.61 -15.99
N TRP A 38 3.01 10.03 -14.75
CA TRP A 38 2.23 11.12 -14.18
C TRP A 38 2.81 12.48 -14.61
N SER A 39 2.23 13.09 -15.64
CA SER A 39 2.73 14.34 -16.25
C SER A 39 2.93 15.48 -15.25
N GLY A 40 2.02 15.65 -14.28
CA GLY A 40 2.15 16.68 -13.24
C GLY A 40 3.39 16.49 -12.37
N LEU A 41 3.65 15.26 -11.93
CA LEU A 41 4.84 14.91 -11.16
C LEU A 41 6.12 15.08 -11.99
N GLN A 42 6.10 14.66 -13.26
CA GLN A 42 7.27 14.84 -14.15
C GLN A 42 7.59 16.31 -14.38
N LEU A 43 6.57 17.17 -14.53
CA LEU A 43 6.74 18.61 -14.60
C LEU A 43 7.27 19.20 -13.29
N ALA A 44 6.81 18.71 -12.14
CA ALA A 44 7.30 19.14 -10.82
C ALA A 44 8.78 18.80 -10.61
N ILE A 45 9.22 17.62 -11.05
CA ILE A 45 10.63 17.20 -11.01
C ILE A 45 11.45 18.06 -11.97
N LYS A 46 11.01 18.19 -13.23
CA LYS A 46 11.74 18.92 -14.28
C LYS A 46 11.96 20.39 -13.92
N ASN A 47 10.96 21.02 -13.31
CA ASN A 47 10.99 22.44 -12.97
C ASN A 47 11.35 22.68 -11.50
N GLU A 48 11.81 21.66 -10.78
CA GLU A 48 12.20 21.77 -9.38
C GLU A 48 11.13 22.42 -8.48
N TRP A 49 9.84 22.17 -8.75
CA TRP A 49 8.74 22.78 -7.98
C TRP A 49 8.77 22.42 -6.49
N GLY A 50 9.39 21.28 -6.16
CA GLY A 50 9.66 20.88 -4.78
C GLY A 50 11.03 21.30 -4.25
N GLY A 51 11.85 22.02 -5.02
CA GLY A 51 13.27 22.28 -4.78
C GLY A 51 14.18 21.37 -5.61
N ARG A 52 15.50 21.57 -5.46
CA ARG A 52 16.57 20.79 -6.13
C ARG A 52 16.51 19.29 -5.81
N ASP A 53 15.88 18.93 -4.70
CA ASP A 53 15.64 17.56 -4.24
C ASP A 53 14.30 16.97 -4.73
N SER A 54 13.58 17.65 -5.64
CA SER A 54 12.29 17.20 -6.19
C SER A 54 12.31 15.76 -6.74
N ARG A 55 13.43 15.34 -7.34
CA ARG A 55 13.63 13.96 -7.77
C ARG A 55 13.67 12.98 -6.58
N GLN A 56 14.46 13.29 -5.55
CA GLN A 56 14.53 12.47 -4.34
C GLN A 56 13.18 12.39 -3.63
N LYS A 57 12.40 13.48 -3.62
CA LYS A 57 11.02 13.48 -3.11
C LYS A 57 10.10 12.54 -3.89
N SER A 58 10.27 12.43 -5.22
CA SER A 58 9.53 11.44 -6.02
C SER A 58 9.93 10.00 -5.71
N GLU A 59 11.21 9.74 -5.46
CA GLU A 59 11.71 8.41 -5.06
C GLU A 59 11.22 8.04 -3.65
N GLN A 60 11.19 9.01 -2.74
CA GLN A 60 10.62 8.85 -1.41
C GLN A 60 9.11 8.53 -1.50
N LEU A 61 8.35 9.25 -2.33
CA LEU A 61 6.94 8.95 -2.57
C LEU A 61 6.72 7.51 -3.05
N ALA A 62 7.57 7.01 -3.97
CA ALA A 62 7.48 5.62 -4.43
C ALA A 62 7.68 4.62 -3.27
N SER A 63 8.67 4.90 -2.41
CA SER A 63 8.99 4.09 -1.23
C SER A 63 7.87 4.13 -0.19
N ASP A 64 7.28 5.29 0.05
CA ASP A 64 6.19 5.50 1.00
C ASP A 64 4.92 4.76 0.56
N LEU A 65 4.58 4.85 -0.74
CA LEU A 65 3.47 4.09 -1.32
C LEU A 65 3.72 2.58 -1.18
N PHE A 66 4.92 2.12 -1.55
CA PHE A 66 5.28 0.71 -1.43
C PHE A 66 5.13 0.24 0.02
N TYR A 67 5.68 0.98 0.98
CA TYR A 67 5.60 0.65 2.39
C TYR A 67 4.15 0.63 2.89
N TRP A 68 3.36 1.67 2.58
CA TRP A 68 1.96 1.76 3.00
C TRP A 68 1.16 0.54 2.54
N PHE A 69 1.26 0.17 1.27
CA PHE A 69 0.46 -0.92 0.71
C PHE A 69 1.00 -2.31 1.05
N SER A 70 2.31 -2.46 1.30
CA SER A 70 2.91 -3.76 1.65
C SER A 70 2.87 -4.07 3.15
N GLN A 71 2.89 -3.03 4.01
CA GLN A 71 3.02 -3.18 5.46
C GLN A 71 1.76 -2.79 6.26
N SER A 72 0.77 -2.13 5.65
CA SER A 72 -0.47 -1.78 6.35
C SER A 72 -1.32 -3.02 6.65
N LYS A 73 -1.14 -3.56 7.85
CA LYS A 73 -2.08 -4.49 8.49
C LYS A 73 -3.14 -3.68 9.23
N GLY A 74 -4.22 -3.30 8.55
CA GLY A 74 -5.50 -3.05 9.24
C GLY A 74 -6.17 -1.70 9.01
N SER A 75 -7.31 -1.81 8.33
CA SER A 75 -8.57 -1.05 8.45
C SER A 75 -8.51 0.48 8.29
N ILE A 76 -9.02 0.94 7.14
CA ILE A 76 -9.92 2.10 7.12
C ILE A 76 -11.02 1.77 8.13
N LYS A 77 -10.88 2.25 9.36
CA LYS A 77 -11.96 2.19 10.34
C LYS A 77 -13.02 3.16 9.85
N ASP A 78 -14.12 2.57 9.38
CA ASP A 78 -15.46 3.12 9.28
C ASP A 78 -15.54 4.65 9.28
N PHE A 79 -15.62 5.22 8.08
CA PHE A 79 -16.29 6.50 7.87
C PHE A 79 -17.79 6.31 8.19
N THR A 80 -18.12 6.20 9.48
CA THR A 80 -19.47 6.45 9.99
C THR A 80 -19.37 7.59 10.97
N GLY A 81 -19.55 8.78 10.43
CA GLY A 81 -19.82 10.01 11.15
C GLY A 81 -20.44 10.95 10.12
N PHE A 82 -21.77 10.86 9.99
CA PHE A 82 -22.57 12.00 9.55
C PHE A 82 -22.26 13.22 10.44
#